data_AF-A0A437PLT9-F1
#
_entry.id   AF-A0A437PLT9-F1
#
_cell.length_a   1.000
_cell.length_b   1.000
_cell.length_c   1.000
_cell.angle_alpha   90.00
_cell.angle_beta   90.00
_cell.angle_gamma   90.00
#
_symmetry.space_group_name_H-M   'P 1'
#
loop_
_entity.id
_entity.type
_entity.pdbx_description
1 polymer ?
#
loop_
_entity_poly.entity_id
_entity_poly.type
_entity_poly.pdbx_seq_one_letter_code
_entity_poly.pdbx_strand_id
1 'polypeptide(L)'
;MRYPPELRRKALDLLADGEPVKKVAVALGLSDQTVYQWRRRHLPHLSRGGRPEPSTGLDPRAARRRIAELESELAVLRRAIELLRDVVSPKGDSRPCT
;
A
#
# COMPACT_ATOMS: atom_id res chain seq x y z
N MET A 1 -24.29 -1.64 30.66
CA MET A 1 -22.90 -1.52 31.16
C MET A 1 -22.18 -0.40 30.43
N ARG A 2 -21.70 0.62 31.14
CA ARG A 2 -20.93 1.73 30.57
C ARG A 2 -19.48 1.52 30.97
N TYR A 3 -18.62 1.21 30.01
CA TYR A 3 -17.19 1.06 30.27
C TYR A 3 -16.55 2.43 30.55
N PRO A 4 -15.51 2.48 31.41
CA PRO A 4 -14.77 3.71 31.65
C PRO A 4 -14.16 4.25 30.35
N PRO A 5 -14.16 5.57 30.13
CA PRO A 5 -13.59 6.17 28.93
C PRO A 5 -12.08 5.90 28.80
N GLU A 6 -11.36 5.84 29.93
CA GLU A 6 -9.93 5.49 30.02
C GLU A 6 -9.64 4.13 29.40
N LEU A 7 -10.50 3.15 29.70
CA LEU A 7 -10.33 1.76 29.29
C LEU A 7 -10.57 1.60 27.78
N ARG A 8 -11.54 2.37 27.25
CA ARG A 8 -11.74 2.49 25.80
C ARG A 8 -10.55 3.18 25.13
N ARG A 9 -10.01 4.27 25.71
CA ARG A 9 -8.88 4.99 25.10
C ARG A 9 -7.66 4.09 24.99
N LYS A 10 -7.30 3.42 26.09
CA LYS A 10 -6.18 2.45 26.12
C LYS A 10 -6.37 1.29 25.13
N ALA A 11 -7.60 0.79 24.97
CA ALA A 11 -7.89 -0.23 23.96
C ALA A 11 -7.67 0.28 22.53
N LEU A 12 -8.10 1.51 22.23
CA LEU A 12 -7.92 2.13 20.92
C LEU A 12 -6.45 2.45 20.62
N ASP A 13 -5.68 2.88 21.62
CA ASP A 13 -4.25 3.14 21.47
C ASP A 13 -3.51 1.84 21.09
N LEU A 14 -3.75 0.75 21.83
CA LEU A 14 -3.16 -0.56 21.51
C LEU A 14 -3.59 -1.10 20.13
N LEU A 15 -4.86 -0.89 19.74
CA LEU A 15 -5.33 -1.27 18.42
C LEU A 15 -4.69 -0.43 17.30
N ALA A 16 -4.39 0.85 17.57
CA ALA A 16 -3.69 1.74 16.64
C ALA A 16 -2.22 1.35 16.46
N ASP A 17 -1.57 0.87 17.52
CA ASP A 17 -0.24 0.27 17.48
C ASP A 17 -0.17 -1.07 16.70
N GLY A 18 -1.33 -1.58 16.27
CA GLY A 18 -1.44 -2.79 15.46
C GLY A 18 -1.63 -4.07 16.27
N GLU A 19 -1.87 -3.97 17.58
CA GLU A 19 -2.10 -5.15 18.41
C GLU A 19 -3.42 -5.85 18.04
N PRO A 20 -3.45 -7.20 18.00
CA PRO A 20 -4.64 -7.93 17.64
C PRO A 20 -5.70 -7.83 18.75
N VAL A 21 -6.97 -7.79 18.32
CA VAL A 21 -8.15 -7.66 19.20
C VAL A 21 -8.11 -8.62 20.39
N LYS A 22 -7.74 -9.89 20.17
CA LYS A 22 -7.64 -10.91 21.23
C LYS A 22 -6.63 -10.54 22.32
N LYS A 23 -5.47 -10.02 21.93
CA LYS A 23 -4.42 -9.63 22.89
C LYS A 23 -4.83 -8.40 23.68
N VAL A 24 -5.46 -7.43 23.02
CA VAL A 24 -6.03 -6.24 23.68
C VAL A 24 -7.15 -6.61 24.66
N ALA A 25 -8.03 -7.54 24.27
CA ALA A 25 -9.11 -8.03 25.11
C ALA A 25 -8.58 -8.71 26.38
N VAL A 26 -7.62 -9.62 26.25
CA VAL A 26 -6.96 -10.28 27.39
C VAL A 26 -6.23 -9.27 28.27
N ALA A 27 -5.47 -8.34 27.69
CA ALA A 27 -4.69 -7.34 28.43
C ALA A 27 -5.55 -6.37 29.27
N LEU A 28 -6.78 -6.10 28.82
CA LEU A 28 -7.71 -5.19 29.49
C LEU A 28 -8.85 -5.91 30.23
N GLY A 29 -8.86 -7.25 30.25
CA GLY A 29 -9.94 -8.04 30.85
C GLY A 29 -11.31 -7.81 30.21
N LEU A 30 -11.33 -7.49 28.92
CA LEU A 30 -12.54 -7.21 28.15
C LEU A 30 -12.97 -8.41 27.32
N SER A 31 -14.24 -8.42 26.89
CA SER A 31 -14.67 -9.34 25.85
C SER A 31 -14.13 -8.91 24.48
N ASP A 32 -13.72 -9.89 23.67
CA ASP A 32 -13.30 -9.68 22.28
C ASP A 32 -14.34 -8.85 21.50
N GLN A 33 -15.62 -9.13 21.74
CA GLN A 33 -16.74 -8.45 21.08
C GLN A 33 -16.78 -6.95 21.37
N THR A 34 -16.45 -6.54 22.61
CA THR A 34 -16.41 -5.12 22.99
C THR A 34 -15.29 -4.39 22.26
N VAL A 35 -14.10 -5.00 22.23
CA VAL A 35 -12.92 -4.45 21.56
C VAL A 35 -13.16 -4.40 20.03
N TYR A 36 -13.82 -5.41 19.47
CA TYR A 36 -14.19 -5.45 18.06
C TYR A 36 -15.16 -4.33 17.68
N GLN A 37 -16.18 -4.07 18.50
CA GLN A 37 -17.12 -2.97 18.32
C GLN A 37 -16.42 -1.60 18.37
N TRP A 38 -15.48 -1.42 19.31
CA TRP A 38 -14.72 -0.17 19.40
C TRP A 38 -13.81 0.05 18.21
N ARG A 39 -13.08 -0.98 17.77
CA ARG A 39 -12.26 -0.92 16.54
C ARG A 39 -13.11 -0.48 15.35
N ARG A 40 -14.26 -1.13 15.14
CA ARG A 40 -15.16 -0.84 14.02
C ARG A 40 -15.73 0.59 14.06
N ARG A 41 -16.05 1.10 15.25
CA ARG A 41 -16.69 2.41 15.43
C ARG A 41 -15.71 3.58 15.44
N HIS A 42 -14.49 3.38 15.93
CA HIS A 42 -13.52 4.46 16.18
C HIS A 42 -12.26 4.39 15.29
N LEU A 43 -11.95 3.23 14.70
CA LEU A 43 -10.79 3.02 13.81
C LEU A 43 -11.24 2.44 12.45
N PRO A 44 -12.13 3.14 11.70
CA PRO A 44 -12.66 2.63 10.44
C PRO A 44 -11.59 2.36 9.39
N HIS A 45 -10.49 3.13 9.40
CA HIS A 45 -9.35 2.94 8.49
C HIS A 45 -8.60 1.61 8.76
N LEU A 46 -8.50 1.16 10.01
CA LEU A 46 -7.88 -0.13 10.36
C LEU A 46 -8.84 -1.31 10.19
N SER A 47 -10.15 -1.09 10.32
CA SER A 47 -11.17 -2.11 10.01
C SER A 47 -11.28 -2.37 8.51
N ARG A 48 -10.88 -1.42 7.67
CA ARG A 48 -10.92 -1.47 6.21
C ARG A 48 -9.79 -2.29 5.59
N GLY A 49 -9.19 -3.22 6.33
CA GLY A 49 -8.31 -4.27 5.77
C GLY A 49 -9.04 -5.31 4.89
N GLY A 50 -10.17 -4.97 4.28
CA GLY A 50 -11.01 -5.91 3.51
C GLY A 50 -11.78 -5.33 2.33
N ARG A 51 -11.89 -4.01 2.16
CA ARG A 51 -12.35 -3.40 0.90
C ARG A 51 -12.02 -1.91 0.88
N PRO A 52 -11.33 -1.38 -0.13
CA PRO A 52 -11.29 0.06 -0.30
C PRO A 52 -12.73 0.57 -0.52
N GLU A 53 -13.29 1.34 0.44
CA GLU A 53 -14.29 2.39 0.16
C GLU A 53 -13.95 3.03 -1.19
N PRO A 54 -14.91 3.19 -2.10
CA PRO A 54 -14.67 3.90 -3.33
C PRO A 54 -14.27 5.32 -2.97
N SER A 55 -13.01 5.68 -3.21
CA SER A 55 -12.53 7.05 -3.10
C SER A 55 -13.38 7.93 -4.01
N THR A 56 -14.31 8.70 -3.44
CA THR A 56 -15.23 9.61 -4.16
C THR A 56 -14.51 10.82 -4.75
N GLY A 57 -13.43 10.64 -5.51
CA GLY A 57 -12.73 11.81 -6.05
C GLY A 57 -11.76 11.61 -7.20
N LEU A 58 -11.34 10.39 -7.51
CA LEU A 58 -10.45 10.15 -8.65
C LEU A 58 -11.05 9.02 -9.48
N ASP A 59 -11.49 9.33 -10.69
CA ASP A 59 -11.93 8.34 -11.67
C ASP A 59 -10.79 7.32 -11.84
N PRO A 60 -10.95 6.07 -11.36
CA PRO A 60 -9.91 5.06 -11.46
C PRO A 60 -9.57 4.76 -12.92
N ARG A 61 -10.47 5.06 -13.87
CA ARG A 61 -10.19 4.94 -15.30
C ARG A 61 -9.23 6.03 -15.78
N ALA A 62 -9.34 7.26 -15.26
CA ALA A 62 -8.41 8.35 -15.59
C ALA A 62 -6.99 8.04 -15.12
N ALA A 63 -6.84 7.52 -13.90
CA ALA A 63 -5.53 7.09 -13.39
C ALA A 63 -4.93 5.96 -14.24
N ARG A 64 -5.74 4.94 -14.60
CA ARG A 64 -5.28 3.83 -15.46
C ARG A 64 -4.91 4.28 -16.87
N ARG A 65 -5.65 5.22 -17.47
CA ARG A 65 -5.31 5.81 -18.77
C ARG A 65 -3.96 6.50 -18.72
N ARG A 66 -3.73 7.32 -17.68
CA ARG A 66 -2.46 8.04 -17.52
C ARG A 66 -1.27 7.12 -17.29
N ILE A 67 -1.46 6.02 -16.55
CA ILE A 67 -0.41 5.01 -16.35
C ILE A 67 -0.06 4.34 -17.69
N ALA A 68 -1.06 3.90 -18.47
CA ALA A 68 -0.82 3.24 -19.76
C ALA A 68 -0.12 4.15 -20.80
N GLU A 69 -0.48 5.43 -20.81
CA GLU A 69 0.18 6.45 -21.65
C GLU A 69 1.66 6.59 -21.28
N LEU A 70 1.97 6.79 -19.99
CA LEU A 70 3.34 6.91 -19.50
C LEU A 70 4.16 5.63 -19.72
N GLU A 71 3.56 4.45 -19.56
CA GLU A 71 4.23 3.18 -19.84
C GLU A 71 4.58 3.03 -21.33
N SER A 72 3.71 3.54 -22.23
CA SER A 72 3.96 3.54 -23.67
C SER A 72 5.10 4.49 -24.04
N GLU A 73 5.12 5.70 -23.47
CA GLU A 73 6.23 6.65 -23.64
C GLU A 73 7.56 6.05 -23.17
N LEU A 74 7.57 5.41 -22.00
CA LEU A 74 8.75 4.72 -21.48
C LEU A 74 9.21 3.55 -22.36
N ALA A 75 8.28 2.79 -22.95
CA ALA A 75 8.61 1.70 -23.86
C ALA A 75 9.29 2.19 -25.14
N VAL A 76 8.79 3.28 -25.73
CA VAL A 76 9.40 3.92 -26.91
C VAL A 76 10.81 4.42 -26.59
N LEU A 77 10.98 5.12 -25.46
CA LEU A 77 12.28 5.64 -25.05
C LEU A 77 13.28 4.51 -24.79
N ARG A 78 12.87 3.44 -24.12
CA ARG A 78 13.71 2.27 -23.90
C ARG A 78 14.15 1.64 -25.22
N ARG A 79 13.23 1.48 -26.17
CA ARG A 79 13.55 0.95 -27.50
C ARG A 79 14.55 1.84 -28.26
N ALA A 80 14.38 3.16 -28.18
CA ALA A 80 15.30 4.11 -28.79
C ALA A 80 16.71 4.03 -28.17
N ILE A 81 16.79 3.90 -26.84
CA ILE A 81 18.07 3.72 -26.12
C ILE A 81 18.74 2.40 -26.51
N GLU A 82 17.99 1.31 -26.65
CA GLU A 82 18.55 0.02 -27.11
C GLU A 82 19.15 0.13 -28.51
N LEU A 83 18.43 0.75 -29.45
CA LEU A 83 18.92 0.97 -30.81
C LEU A 83 20.17 1.85 -30.84
N LEU A 84 20.21 2.89 -30.01
CA LEU A 84 21.40 3.74 -29.86
C LEU A 84 22.59 2.96 -29.28
N ARG A 85 22.36 2.06 -28.31
CA ARG A 85 23.42 1.21 -27.76
C ARG A 85 24.01 0.25 -28.82
N ASP A 86 23.18 -0.27 -29.72
CA ASP A 86 23.65 -1.12 -30.83
C ASP A 86 24.49 -0.32 -31.83
N VAL A 87 24.17 0.96 -32.05
CA VAL A 87 24.92 1.88 -32.93
C VAL A 87 26.21 2.39 -32.28
N VAL A 88 26.22 2.56 -30.94
CA VAL A 88 27.37 3.06 -30.16
C VAL A 88 28.31 1.93 -29.73
N SER A 89 28.05 0.66 -30.09
CA SER A 89 29.08 -0.37 -30.03
C SER A 89 30.25 0.08 -30.91
N PRO A 90 31.41 0.45 -30.31
CA PRO A 90 32.49 1.01 -31.08
C PRO A 90 33.00 -0.10 -31.98
N LYS A 91 32.92 0.14 -33.29
CA LYS A 91 33.75 -0.53 -34.25
C LYS A 91 35.21 -0.27 -33.83
N GLY A 92 35.78 -1.21 -33.11
CA GLY A 92 37.22 -1.33 -32.82
C GLY A 92 37.55 -2.81 -32.95
N ASP A 93 38.18 -3.22 -34.06
CA ASP A 93 39.64 -3.25 -34.21
C ASP A 93 40.28 -4.19 -33.17
N SER A 94 41.09 -5.17 -33.50
CA SER A 94 41.62 -5.67 -34.76
C SER A 94 42.26 -7.03 -34.43
N ARG A 95 42.40 -7.91 -35.41
CA ARG A 95 43.09 -9.20 -35.28
C ARG A 95 44.49 -9.02 -34.65
N PRO A 96 44.91 -9.86 -33.69
CA PRO A 96 46.31 -10.23 -33.58
C PRO A 96 46.52 -11.55 -34.33
N CYS A 97 47.16 -11.44 -35.49
CA CYS A 97 47.89 -12.54 -36.09
C CYS A 97 49.29 -12.52 -35.47
N THR A 98 49.60 -13.51 -34.64
CA THR A 98 50.95 -14.01 -34.32
C THR A 98 50.82 -15.41 -33.78
#